data_AF-A0A7K9EEN4-F1
#
_entry.id   AF-A0A7K9EEN4-F1
#
_cell.length_a   1.000
_cell.length_b   1.000
_cell.length_c   1.000
_cell.angle_alpha   90.00
_cell.angle_beta   90.00
_cell.angle_gamma   90.00
#
_symmetry.space_group_name_H-M   'P 1'
#
loop_
_entity.id
_entity.type
_entity.pdbx_description
1 polymer ?
#
loop_
_entity_poly.entity_id
_entity_poly.type
_entity_poly.pdbx_seq_one_letter_code
_entity_poly.pdbx_strand_id
1 'polypeptide(L)'
;FIQMLRSAKKKDVLQLLRRAPEEMLPFIVEAAVAAQSAASLAALSDFLDFGKEPKSLLEKFLYAAAFSPRPSGDLLRLVLDKLDGKQLAPEVWETGIVAIGSLVGKLCQQKLCELQQEVKRGMETVLRGLRDAEEESKVVIYLLALGNAAIPETIPTLLDHAEEGSTAITTTAISALQRFPAWHISDKVKQAMRRIFHETRKSYEKTCRLAAAEILLDNEPSPMDVINILLATNEMERETATFLLLKVQNSLR
;
A
#
# COMPACT_ATOMS: atom_id res chain seq x y z
N PHE A 1 12.45 -16.77 21.22
CA PHE A 1 13.37 -16.52 20.09
C PHE A 1 13.53 -15.03 19.76
N ILE A 2 12.48 -14.29 19.37
CA ILE A 2 12.57 -12.85 19.04
C ILE A 2 13.23 -12.00 20.14
N GLN A 3 12.88 -12.23 21.42
CA GLN A 3 13.49 -11.50 22.54
C GLN A 3 15.01 -11.75 22.66
N MET A 4 15.49 -12.94 22.26
CA MET A 4 16.93 -13.21 22.22
C MET A 4 17.60 -12.45 21.08
N LEU A 5 16.97 -12.38 19.90
CA LEU A 5 17.49 -11.61 18.77
C LEU A 5 17.54 -10.10 19.07
N ARG A 6 16.63 -9.59 19.90
CA ARG A 6 16.63 -8.18 20.34
C ARG A 6 17.88 -7.79 21.12
N SER A 7 18.41 -8.69 21.94
CA SER A 7 19.60 -8.45 22.76
C SER A 7 20.90 -9.03 22.16
N ALA A 8 20.80 -9.82 21.10
CA ALA A 8 21.95 -10.44 20.42
C ALA A 8 22.83 -9.39 19.72
N LYS A 9 24.13 -9.70 19.62
CA LYS A 9 25.07 -8.87 18.84
C LYS A 9 24.96 -9.18 17.36
N LYS A 10 25.29 -8.20 16.51
CA LYS A 10 25.28 -8.34 15.04
C LYS A 10 25.99 -9.61 14.56
N LYS A 11 27.19 -9.88 15.12
CA LYS A 11 28.01 -11.05 14.76
C LYS A 11 27.28 -12.37 15.00
N ASP A 12 26.58 -12.49 16.13
CA ASP A 12 25.89 -13.72 16.53
C ASP A 12 24.67 -13.96 15.65
N VAL A 13 23.89 -12.91 15.35
CA VAL A 13 22.75 -12.97 14.41
C VAL A 13 23.22 -13.33 13.00
N LEU A 14 24.31 -12.72 12.52
CA LEU A 14 24.86 -13.00 11.20
C LEU A 14 25.39 -14.44 11.10
N GLN A 15 26.03 -14.94 12.16
CA GLN A 15 26.50 -16.32 12.22
C GLN A 15 25.33 -17.32 12.23
N LEU A 16 24.23 -16.99 12.91
CA LEU A 16 23.01 -17.80 12.89
C LEU A 16 22.41 -17.86 11.48
N LEU A 17 22.26 -16.70 10.80
CA LEU A 17 21.77 -16.63 9.43
C LEU A 17 22.62 -17.45 8.46
N ARG A 18 23.96 -17.38 8.56
CA ARG A 18 24.87 -18.10 7.64
C ARG A 18 24.95 -19.61 7.89
N ARG A 19 24.61 -20.09 9.08
CA ARG A 19 24.75 -21.51 9.46
C ARG A 19 23.42 -22.26 9.52
N ALA A 20 22.31 -21.54 9.45
CA ALA A 20 21.00 -22.16 9.48
C ALA A 20 20.77 -23.02 8.23
N PRO A 21 20.06 -24.15 8.37
CA PRO A 21 19.54 -24.88 7.23
C PRO A 21 18.64 -23.98 6.37
N GLU A 22 18.62 -24.22 5.05
CA GLU A 22 17.86 -23.38 4.11
C GLU A 22 16.37 -23.31 4.46
N GLU A 23 15.81 -24.39 4.98
CA GLU A 23 14.39 -24.48 5.37
C GLU A 23 14.07 -23.60 6.58
N MET A 24 15.07 -23.29 7.40
CA MET A 24 14.94 -22.47 8.61
C MET A 24 15.20 -20.98 8.34
N LEU A 25 15.86 -20.64 7.23
CA LEU A 25 16.23 -19.25 6.89
C LEU A 25 15.04 -18.30 6.89
N PRO A 26 13.88 -18.60 6.26
CA PRO A 26 12.73 -17.69 6.26
C PRO A 26 12.28 -17.32 7.68
N PHE A 27 12.20 -18.28 8.59
CA PHE A 27 11.76 -18.06 9.97
C PHE A 27 12.75 -17.20 10.76
N ILE A 28 14.06 -17.38 10.52
CA ILE A 28 15.09 -16.59 11.18
C ILE A 28 15.08 -15.15 10.64
N VAL A 29 14.88 -14.97 9.34
CA VAL A 29 14.73 -13.65 8.71
C VAL A 29 13.50 -12.92 9.27
N GLU A 30 12.34 -13.57 9.31
CA GLU A 30 11.11 -13.02 9.89
C GLU A 30 11.31 -12.63 11.36
N ALA A 31 11.94 -13.49 12.15
CA ALA A 31 12.21 -13.22 13.56
C ALA A 31 13.21 -12.07 13.77
N ALA A 32 14.22 -11.94 12.90
CA ALA A 32 15.19 -10.85 12.93
C ALA A 32 14.55 -9.50 12.55
N VAL A 33 13.64 -9.49 11.56
CA VAL A 33 12.83 -8.30 11.23
C VAL A 33 11.93 -7.94 12.43
N ALA A 34 11.23 -8.91 13.01
CA ALA A 34 10.35 -8.68 14.16
C ALA A 34 11.10 -8.25 15.44
N ALA A 35 12.38 -8.57 15.55
CA ALA A 35 13.22 -8.11 16.65
C ALA A 35 13.41 -6.59 16.61
N GLN A 36 13.57 -6.01 15.42
CA GLN A 36 13.78 -4.57 15.20
C GLN A 36 14.94 -3.94 16.00
N SER A 37 15.93 -4.75 16.41
CA SER A 37 17.16 -4.22 17.01
C SER A 37 18.12 -3.76 15.91
N ALA A 38 18.93 -2.74 16.19
CA ALA A 38 19.97 -2.27 15.26
C ALA A 38 20.92 -3.42 14.86
N ALA A 39 21.23 -4.32 15.78
CA ALA A 39 22.07 -5.50 15.52
C ALA A 39 21.42 -6.48 14.55
N SER A 40 20.13 -6.79 14.70
CA SER A 40 19.40 -7.70 13.80
C SER A 40 19.25 -7.10 12.41
N LEU A 41 18.87 -5.82 12.30
CA LEU A 41 18.73 -5.14 11.00
C LEU A 41 20.07 -5.01 10.28
N ALA A 42 21.16 -4.70 10.99
CA ALA A 42 22.49 -4.65 10.41
C ALA A 42 22.98 -6.04 9.96
N ALA A 43 22.65 -7.10 10.69
CA ALA A 43 22.96 -8.47 10.27
C ALA A 43 22.18 -8.88 9.02
N LEU A 44 20.89 -8.53 8.94
CA LEU A 44 20.07 -8.74 7.73
C LEU A 44 20.61 -7.96 6.54
N SER A 45 21.08 -6.73 6.75
CA SER A 45 21.74 -5.94 5.72
C SER A 45 22.98 -6.63 5.16
N ASP A 46 23.83 -7.19 6.02
CA ASP A 46 25.03 -7.90 5.57
C ASP A 46 24.71 -9.25 4.90
N PHE A 47 23.61 -9.89 5.29
CA PHE A 47 23.24 -11.23 4.85
C PHE A 47 22.47 -11.23 3.53
N LEU A 48 21.44 -10.39 3.39
CA LEU A 48 20.52 -10.44 2.25
C LEU A 48 21.12 -9.75 1.02
N ASP A 49 21.59 -10.52 0.05
CA ASP A 49 21.97 -10.00 -1.27
C ASP A 49 20.83 -10.20 -2.28
N PHE A 50 20.09 -9.13 -2.57
CA PHE A 50 18.96 -9.15 -3.49
C PHE A 50 19.31 -9.55 -4.94
N GLY A 51 20.60 -9.57 -5.30
CA GLY A 51 21.06 -10.07 -6.61
C GLY A 51 21.43 -11.55 -6.64
N LYS A 52 21.45 -12.24 -5.49
CA LYS A 52 21.93 -13.63 -5.38
C LYS A 52 21.00 -14.55 -4.61
N GLU A 53 20.33 -14.02 -3.58
CA GLU A 53 19.48 -14.82 -2.72
C GLU A 53 18.23 -15.31 -3.45
N PRO A 54 17.68 -16.47 -3.06
CA PRO A 54 16.45 -16.99 -3.65
C PRO A 54 15.30 -15.99 -3.52
N LYS A 55 14.52 -15.82 -4.60
CA LYS A 55 13.33 -14.95 -4.64
C LYS A 55 12.40 -15.18 -3.44
N SER A 56 12.15 -16.44 -3.08
CA SER A 56 11.28 -16.80 -1.97
C SER A 56 11.77 -16.23 -0.63
N LEU A 57 13.08 -16.20 -0.39
CA LEU A 57 13.67 -15.64 0.83
C LEU A 57 13.55 -14.10 0.85
N LEU A 58 13.78 -13.46 -0.31
CA LEU A 58 13.64 -12.01 -0.46
C LEU A 58 12.21 -11.55 -0.25
N GLU A 59 11.23 -12.24 -0.84
CA GLU A 59 9.81 -11.96 -0.64
C GLU A 59 9.43 -12.14 0.84
N LYS A 60 9.92 -13.19 1.51
CA LYS A 60 9.69 -13.39 2.95
C LYS A 60 10.23 -12.23 3.80
N PHE A 61 11.43 -11.74 3.50
CA PHE A 61 11.96 -10.54 4.16
C PHE A 61 11.04 -9.32 3.92
N LEU A 62 10.63 -9.08 2.68
CA LEU A 62 9.81 -7.91 2.32
C LEU A 62 8.41 -7.97 2.94
N TYR A 63 7.77 -9.15 2.95
CA TYR A 63 6.50 -9.36 3.65
C TYR A 63 6.66 -9.13 5.16
N ALA A 64 7.71 -9.69 5.79
CA ALA A 64 7.98 -9.47 7.21
C ALA A 64 8.16 -7.97 7.52
N ALA A 65 8.85 -7.24 6.64
CA ALA A 65 9.04 -5.80 6.77
C ALA A 65 7.70 -5.05 6.63
N ALA A 66 6.94 -5.33 5.55
CA ALA A 66 5.64 -4.72 5.28
C ALA A 66 4.64 -4.95 6.42
N PHE A 67 4.64 -6.14 7.03
CA PHE A 67 3.73 -6.51 8.13
C PHE A 67 4.25 -6.14 9.52
N SER A 68 5.46 -5.60 9.65
CA SER A 68 5.97 -5.13 10.95
C SER A 68 5.00 -4.15 11.60
N PRO A 69 4.51 -4.37 12.84
CA PRO A 69 3.45 -3.57 13.44
C PRO A 69 3.91 -2.17 13.88
N ARG A 70 5.19 -2.03 14.22
CA ARG A 70 5.81 -0.76 14.64
C ARG A 70 7.20 -0.64 14.02
N PRO A 71 7.32 -0.44 12.70
CA PRO A 71 8.62 -0.42 12.02
C PRO A 71 9.49 0.75 12.50
N SER A 72 10.80 0.60 12.38
CA SER A 72 11.79 1.66 12.56
C SER A 72 12.20 2.29 11.22
N GLY A 73 12.73 3.52 11.28
CA GLY A 73 13.34 4.17 10.11
C GLY A 73 14.49 3.36 9.53
N ASP A 74 15.26 2.66 10.37
CA ASP A 74 16.34 1.77 9.93
C ASP A 74 15.83 0.60 9.08
N LEU A 75 14.65 0.04 9.39
CA LEU A 75 14.04 -1.01 8.58
C LEU A 75 13.59 -0.46 7.23
N LEU A 76 13.02 0.75 7.18
CA LEU A 76 12.69 1.41 5.91
C LEU A 76 13.96 1.71 5.10
N ARG A 77 15.01 2.23 5.74
CA ARG A 77 16.31 2.47 5.08
C ARG A 77 16.86 1.19 4.48
N LEU A 78 16.86 0.09 5.25
CA LEU A 78 17.29 -1.22 4.78
C LEU A 78 16.55 -1.66 3.52
N VAL A 79 15.21 -1.57 3.51
CA VAL A 79 14.40 -1.94 2.34
C VAL A 79 14.74 -1.06 1.14
N LEU A 80 14.80 0.26 1.33
CA LEU A 80 15.13 1.19 0.26
C LEU A 80 16.54 0.93 -0.30
N ASP A 81 17.55 0.72 0.56
CA ASP A 81 18.94 0.43 0.14
C ASP A 81 19.04 -0.90 -0.62
N LYS A 82 18.20 -1.89 -0.30
CA LYS A 82 18.19 -3.19 -0.98
C LYS A 82 17.53 -3.15 -2.35
N LEU A 83 16.59 -2.22 -2.57
CA LEU A 83 15.90 -2.03 -3.84
C LEU A 83 16.64 -1.07 -4.78
N ASP A 84 17.41 -0.12 -4.23
CA ASP A 84 18.04 0.94 -5.01
C ASP A 84 19.05 0.42 -6.05
N GLY A 85 18.92 0.90 -7.29
CA GLY A 85 19.86 0.63 -8.39
C GLY A 85 19.98 -0.82 -8.86
N LYS A 86 19.12 -1.75 -8.40
CA LYS A 86 19.22 -3.18 -8.73
C LYS A 86 18.19 -3.61 -9.75
N GLN A 87 18.62 -4.45 -10.70
CA GLN A 87 17.71 -5.23 -11.53
C GLN A 87 17.26 -6.45 -10.73
N LEU A 88 16.01 -6.43 -10.28
CA LEU A 88 15.40 -7.47 -9.46
C LEU A 88 14.42 -8.29 -10.29
N ALA A 89 14.12 -9.50 -9.82
CA ALA A 89 12.96 -10.23 -10.33
C ALA A 89 11.69 -9.37 -10.14
N PRO A 90 10.79 -9.29 -11.13
CA PRO A 90 9.64 -8.40 -11.11
C PRO A 90 8.85 -8.47 -9.79
N GLU A 91 8.53 -9.66 -9.32
CA GLU A 91 7.67 -9.84 -8.15
C GLU A 91 8.36 -9.44 -6.83
N VAL A 92 9.70 -9.55 -6.76
CA VAL A 92 10.49 -9.04 -5.62
C VAL A 92 10.45 -7.52 -5.62
N TRP A 93 10.59 -6.90 -6.80
CA TRP A 93 10.49 -5.45 -6.94
C TRP A 93 9.08 -4.96 -6.57
N GLU A 94 8.04 -5.61 -7.09
CA GLU A 94 6.64 -5.26 -6.81
C GLU A 94 6.34 -5.33 -5.30
N THR A 95 6.71 -6.45 -4.66
CA THR A 95 6.57 -6.63 -3.22
C THR A 95 7.36 -5.56 -2.46
N GLY A 96 8.54 -5.19 -2.96
CA GLY A 96 9.39 -4.17 -2.37
C GLY A 96 8.76 -2.78 -2.38
N ILE A 97 8.20 -2.35 -3.52
CA ILE A 97 7.50 -1.06 -3.66
C ILE A 97 6.27 -1.00 -2.74
N VAL A 98 5.48 -2.07 -2.70
CA VAL A 98 4.30 -2.18 -1.81
C VAL A 98 4.71 -2.17 -0.33
N ALA A 99 5.85 -2.78 0.01
CA ALA A 99 6.42 -2.77 1.36
C ALA A 99 6.88 -1.37 1.78
N ILE A 100 7.51 -0.58 0.89
CA ILE A 100 7.87 0.83 1.15
C ILE A 100 6.62 1.60 1.57
N GLY A 101 5.53 1.51 0.79
CA GLY A 101 4.27 2.19 1.12
C GLY A 101 3.74 1.82 2.51
N SER A 102 3.77 0.53 2.85
CA SER A 102 3.31 0.02 4.16
C SER A 102 4.16 0.54 5.32
N LEU A 103 5.49 0.55 5.15
CA LEU A 103 6.42 1.05 6.16
C LEU A 103 6.26 2.56 6.37
N VAL A 104 6.14 3.32 5.29
CA VAL A 104 5.89 4.76 5.34
C VAL A 104 4.59 5.06 6.09
N GLY A 105 3.48 4.43 5.69
CA GLY A 105 2.18 4.66 6.33
C GLY A 105 2.22 4.39 7.84
N LYS A 106 2.85 3.30 8.26
CA LYS A 106 3.01 2.95 9.68
C LYS A 106 3.95 3.89 10.44
N LEU A 107 5.00 4.42 9.81
CA LEU A 107 5.86 5.44 10.42
C LEU A 107 5.09 6.76 10.59
N CYS A 108 4.29 7.15 9.60
CA CYS A 108 3.46 8.35 9.69
C CYS A 108 2.35 8.22 10.77
N GLN A 109 1.71 7.05 10.89
CA GLN A 109 0.77 6.75 11.99
C GLN A 109 1.42 6.83 13.38
N GLN A 110 2.73 6.53 13.47
CA GLN A 110 3.53 6.70 14.68
C GLN A 110 4.03 8.14 14.90
N LYS A 111 3.53 9.11 14.13
CA LYS A 111 3.94 10.54 14.17
C LYS A 111 5.41 10.76 13.78
N LEU A 112 5.99 9.86 12.98
CA LEU A 112 7.37 9.96 12.49
C LEU A 112 7.47 10.42 11.03
N CYS A 113 6.37 10.89 10.44
CA CYS A 113 6.27 11.24 9.01
C CYS A 113 7.27 12.33 8.60
N GLU A 114 7.36 13.41 9.40
CA GLU A 114 8.23 14.56 9.11
C GLU A 114 9.60 14.47 9.78
N LEU A 115 9.72 13.58 10.78
CA LEU A 115 10.90 13.46 11.64
C LEU A 115 11.99 12.56 11.04
N GLN A 116 11.68 11.77 10.01
CA GLN A 116 12.60 10.81 9.41
C GLN A 116 12.84 11.11 7.94
N GLN A 117 14.11 11.33 7.58
CA GLN A 117 14.56 11.52 6.20
C GLN A 117 14.19 10.32 5.32
N GLU A 118 14.17 9.13 5.91
CA GLU A 118 13.83 7.86 5.29
C GLU A 118 12.38 7.83 4.78
N VAL A 119 11.45 8.45 5.51
CA VAL A 119 10.05 8.55 5.07
C VAL A 119 9.93 9.41 3.83
N LYS A 120 10.59 10.57 3.81
CA LYS A 120 10.63 11.46 2.64
C LYS A 120 11.24 10.74 1.44
N ARG A 121 12.38 10.07 1.63
CA ARG A 121 13.06 9.28 0.60
C ARG A 121 12.17 8.15 0.05
N GLY A 122 11.44 7.46 0.93
CA GLY A 122 10.48 6.42 0.55
C GLY A 122 9.35 6.97 -0.32
N MET A 123 8.76 8.10 0.07
CA MET A 123 7.72 8.76 -0.71
C MET A 123 8.20 9.31 -2.03
N GLU A 124 9.38 9.93 -2.07
CA GLU A 124 10.02 10.38 -3.30
C GLU A 124 10.27 9.21 -4.26
N THR A 125 10.67 8.05 -3.73
CA THR A 125 10.89 6.83 -4.52
C THR A 125 9.59 6.37 -5.19
N VAL A 126 8.49 6.29 -4.43
CA VAL A 126 7.17 5.87 -4.94
C VAL A 126 6.61 6.90 -5.93
N LEU A 127 6.66 8.20 -5.61
CA LEU A 127 6.09 9.25 -6.45
C LEU A 127 6.89 9.46 -7.74
N ARG A 128 8.23 9.42 -7.68
CA ARG A 128 9.07 9.46 -8.89
C ARG A 128 8.80 8.23 -9.75
N GLY A 129 8.78 7.05 -9.12
CA GLY A 129 8.48 5.81 -9.80
C GLY A 129 7.13 5.81 -10.52
N LEU A 130 6.08 6.34 -9.88
CA LEU A 130 4.76 6.49 -10.49
C LEU A 130 4.78 7.42 -11.72
N ARG A 131 5.52 8.54 -11.65
CA ARG A 131 5.64 9.47 -12.79
C ARG A 131 6.39 8.88 -13.97
N ASP A 132 7.42 8.07 -13.68
CA ASP A 132 8.29 7.49 -14.70
C ASP A 132 7.75 6.13 -15.23
N ALA A 133 6.64 5.63 -14.68
CA ALA A 133 6.06 4.35 -15.06
C ALA A 133 5.26 4.46 -16.38
N GLU A 134 5.74 3.80 -17.42
CA GLU A 134 5.05 3.69 -18.72
C GLU A 134 4.11 2.48 -18.78
N GLU A 135 4.45 1.40 -18.08
CA GLU A 135 3.65 0.16 -18.05
C GLU A 135 2.51 0.27 -17.03
N GLU A 136 1.30 -0.09 -17.45
CA GLU A 136 0.10 -0.10 -16.60
C GLU A 136 0.30 -0.92 -15.32
N SER A 137 0.94 -2.09 -15.41
CA SER A 137 1.25 -2.94 -14.27
C SER A 137 2.09 -2.21 -13.21
N LYS A 138 3.11 -1.45 -13.64
CA LYS A 138 3.95 -0.66 -12.73
C LYS A 138 3.17 0.48 -12.08
N VAL A 139 2.34 1.18 -12.85
CA VAL A 139 1.46 2.24 -12.32
C VAL A 139 0.58 1.69 -11.20
N VAL A 140 -0.05 0.53 -11.41
CA VAL A 140 -0.88 -0.15 -10.40
C VAL A 140 -0.09 -0.42 -9.12
N ILE A 141 1.15 -0.92 -9.22
CA ILE A 141 1.99 -1.22 -8.05
C ILE A 141 2.33 0.04 -7.25
N TYR A 142 2.66 1.15 -7.92
CA TYR A 142 2.91 2.41 -7.23
C TYR A 142 1.65 2.98 -6.58
N LEU A 143 0.48 2.87 -7.21
CA LEU A 143 -0.79 3.27 -6.61
C LEU A 143 -1.14 2.43 -5.38
N LEU A 144 -0.86 1.12 -5.40
CA LEU A 144 -1.00 0.26 -4.22
C LEU A 144 -0.07 0.71 -3.08
N ALA A 145 1.16 1.10 -3.39
CA ALA A 145 2.10 1.64 -2.42
C ALA A 145 1.61 2.99 -1.84
N LEU A 146 1.07 3.90 -2.66
CA LEU A 146 0.46 5.14 -2.18
C LEU A 146 -0.75 4.87 -1.29
N GLY A 147 -1.61 3.92 -1.65
CA GLY A 147 -2.74 3.51 -0.83
C GLY A 147 -2.32 2.88 0.51
N ASN A 148 -1.21 2.14 0.55
CA ASN A 148 -0.64 1.64 1.80
C ASN A 148 -0.04 2.75 2.67
N ALA A 149 0.56 3.78 2.04
CA ALA A 149 1.12 4.92 2.74
C ALA A 149 0.02 5.82 3.32
N ALA A 150 -1.11 5.98 2.60
CA ALA A 150 -2.27 6.77 2.98
C ALA A 150 -1.92 8.20 3.44
N ILE A 151 -0.97 8.83 2.73
CA ILE A 151 -0.48 10.18 3.01
C ILE A 151 -1.39 11.21 2.31
N PRO A 152 -2.02 12.17 3.03
CA PRO A 152 -3.03 13.07 2.48
C PRO A 152 -2.58 13.89 1.26
N GLU A 153 -1.30 14.25 1.21
CA GLU A 153 -0.67 15.00 0.12
C GLU A 153 -0.72 14.26 -1.22
N THR A 154 -0.94 12.95 -1.19
CA THR A 154 -1.02 12.09 -2.39
C THR A 154 -2.43 11.98 -2.96
N ILE A 155 -3.46 12.46 -2.25
CA ILE A 155 -4.86 12.42 -2.69
C ILE A 155 -5.06 13.06 -4.07
N PRO A 156 -4.49 14.24 -4.40
CA PRO A 156 -4.63 14.82 -5.73
C PRO A 156 -4.15 13.85 -6.84
N THR A 157 -2.99 13.24 -6.66
CA THR A 157 -2.45 12.25 -7.60
C THR A 157 -3.35 11.03 -7.75
N LEU A 158 -3.90 10.52 -6.64
CA LEU A 158 -4.85 9.41 -6.69
C LEU A 158 -6.14 9.78 -7.44
N LEU A 159 -6.64 11.02 -7.27
CA LEU A 159 -7.83 11.49 -7.98
C LEU A 159 -7.58 11.58 -9.49
N ASP A 160 -6.43 12.10 -9.91
CA ASP A 160 -6.07 12.20 -11.33
C ASP A 160 -6.08 10.79 -11.98
N HIS A 161 -5.45 9.80 -11.34
CA HIS A 161 -5.47 8.42 -11.81
C HIS A 161 -6.84 7.75 -11.74
N ALA A 162 -7.67 8.07 -10.75
CA ALA A 162 -9.03 7.55 -10.64
C ALA A 162 -9.96 8.10 -11.75
N GLU A 163 -9.76 9.35 -12.17
CA GLU A 163 -10.60 9.94 -13.21
C GLU A 163 -10.12 9.60 -14.62
N GLU A 164 -8.81 9.58 -14.85
CA GLU A 164 -8.23 9.53 -16.19
C GLU A 164 -7.70 8.14 -16.58
N GLY A 165 -7.36 7.29 -15.61
CA GLY A 165 -6.73 6.00 -15.84
C GLY A 165 -7.57 4.98 -16.62
N SER A 166 -6.90 3.89 -17.05
CA SER A 166 -7.56 2.65 -17.50
C SER A 166 -8.39 2.03 -16.37
N THR A 167 -9.13 0.94 -16.65
CA THR A 167 -9.89 0.22 -15.64
C THR A 167 -9.05 -0.18 -14.42
N ALA A 168 -7.87 -0.81 -14.65
CA ALA A 168 -7.06 -1.32 -13.55
C ALA A 168 -6.48 -0.18 -12.71
N ILE A 169 -6.00 0.88 -13.37
CA ILE A 169 -5.49 2.10 -12.72
C ILE A 169 -6.60 2.78 -11.91
N THR A 170 -7.78 2.95 -12.52
CA THR A 170 -8.94 3.59 -11.88
C THR A 170 -9.37 2.80 -10.64
N THR A 171 -9.55 1.49 -10.77
CA THR A 171 -9.96 0.61 -9.66
C THR A 171 -8.94 0.67 -8.52
N THR A 172 -7.66 0.64 -8.85
CA THR A 172 -6.57 0.70 -7.87
C THR A 172 -6.52 2.05 -7.17
N ALA A 173 -6.68 3.15 -7.90
CA ALA A 173 -6.69 4.50 -7.33
C ALA A 173 -7.89 4.72 -6.40
N ILE A 174 -9.09 4.26 -6.79
CA ILE A 174 -10.28 4.30 -5.91
C ILE A 174 -10.06 3.43 -4.66
N SER A 175 -9.51 2.23 -4.83
CA SER A 175 -9.18 1.34 -3.70
C SER A 175 -8.14 1.95 -2.76
N ALA A 176 -7.19 2.72 -3.30
CA ALA A 176 -6.22 3.48 -2.50
C ALA A 176 -6.91 4.60 -1.71
N LEU A 177 -7.85 5.34 -2.32
CA LEU A 177 -8.64 6.37 -1.65
C LEU A 177 -9.51 5.81 -0.52
N GLN A 178 -10.07 4.59 -0.68
CA GLN A 178 -10.84 3.91 0.37
C GLN A 178 -10.04 3.64 1.66
N ARG A 179 -8.71 3.61 1.59
CA ARG A 179 -7.84 3.36 2.75
C ARG A 179 -7.61 4.59 3.62
N PHE A 180 -7.98 5.77 3.14
CA PHE A 180 -7.85 6.99 3.90
C PHE A 180 -8.94 7.06 4.97
N PRO A 181 -8.62 7.55 6.18
CA PRO A 181 -9.63 7.90 7.17
C PRO A 181 -10.69 8.87 6.61
N ALA A 182 -11.93 8.76 7.09
CA ALA A 182 -13.07 9.51 6.58
C ALA A 182 -12.86 11.05 6.54
N TRP A 183 -12.12 11.60 7.51
CA TRP A 183 -11.82 13.04 7.54
C TRP A 183 -10.93 13.53 6.38
N HIS A 184 -10.28 12.63 5.64
CA HIS A 184 -9.54 12.96 4.42
C HIS A 184 -10.40 12.82 3.15
N ILE A 185 -11.60 12.25 3.25
CA ILE A 185 -12.56 12.13 2.14
C ILE A 185 -13.35 13.44 2.01
N SER A 186 -12.64 14.45 1.51
CA SER A 186 -13.18 15.81 1.30
C SER A 186 -14.26 15.86 0.21
N ASP A 187 -14.95 17.00 0.11
CA ASP A 187 -15.90 17.27 -0.98
C ASP A 187 -15.28 17.13 -2.36
N LYS A 188 -13.98 17.42 -2.52
CA LYS A 188 -13.26 17.21 -3.78
C LYS A 188 -13.20 15.73 -4.16
N VAL A 189 -12.92 14.85 -3.18
CA VAL A 189 -12.91 13.40 -3.38
C VAL A 189 -14.32 12.92 -3.72
N LYS A 190 -15.33 13.32 -2.94
CA LYS A 190 -16.74 12.97 -3.20
C LYS A 190 -17.19 13.45 -4.58
N GLN A 191 -16.79 14.65 -5.02
CA GLN A 191 -17.14 15.15 -6.33
C GLN A 191 -16.55 14.30 -7.46
N ALA A 192 -15.30 13.85 -7.34
CA ALA A 192 -14.72 12.91 -8.30
C ALA A 192 -15.45 11.57 -8.30
N MET A 193 -15.78 11.02 -7.13
CA MET A 193 -16.53 9.76 -7.04
C MET A 193 -17.92 9.86 -7.65
N ARG A 194 -18.62 10.99 -7.50
CA ARG A 194 -19.89 11.26 -8.21
C ARG A 194 -19.69 11.23 -9.73
N ARG A 195 -18.62 11.87 -10.23
CA ARG A 195 -18.34 11.90 -11.67
C ARG A 195 -18.05 10.52 -12.24
N ILE A 196 -17.34 9.68 -11.48
CA ILE A 196 -17.04 8.28 -11.84
C ILE A 196 -18.32 7.44 -11.79
N PHE A 197 -19.07 7.48 -10.68
CA PHE A 197 -20.28 6.67 -10.50
C PHE A 197 -21.35 6.97 -11.55
N HIS A 198 -21.55 8.25 -11.88
CA HIS A 198 -22.52 8.71 -12.88
C HIS A 198 -21.95 8.83 -14.29
N GLU A 199 -20.69 8.44 -14.52
CA GLU A 199 -20.05 8.43 -15.84
C GLU A 199 -20.10 9.79 -16.58
N THR A 200 -20.07 10.90 -15.83
CA THR A 200 -20.31 12.26 -16.39
C THR A 200 -19.19 12.78 -17.30
N ARG A 201 -18.03 12.14 -17.29
CA ARG A 201 -16.84 12.53 -18.09
C ARG A 201 -16.47 11.50 -19.14
N LYS A 202 -16.51 10.22 -18.77
CA LYS A 202 -16.25 9.08 -19.65
C LYS A 202 -17.00 7.86 -19.11
N SER A 203 -17.03 6.80 -19.91
CA SER A 203 -17.52 5.51 -19.43
C SER A 203 -16.51 4.87 -18.49
N TYR A 204 -17.01 4.26 -17.43
CA TYR A 204 -16.25 3.53 -16.42
C TYR A 204 -16.80 2.11 -16.28
N GLU A 205 -15.92 1.16 -15.96
CA GLU A 205 -16.39 -0.18 -15.65
C GLU A 205 -17.28 -0.21 -14.40
N LYS A 206 -18.21 -1.16 -14.38
CA LYS A 206 -19.20 -1.32 -13.31
C LYS A 206 -18.54 -1.45 -11.94
N THR A 207 -17.41 -2.16 -11.86
CA THR A 207 -16.61 -2.33 -10.64
C THR A 207 -16.06 -1.00 -10.13
N CYS A 208 -15.58 -0.13 -11.02
CA CYS A 208 -15.12 1.21 -10.68
C CYS A 208 -16.27 2.08 -10.15
N ARG A 209 -17.43 2.04 -10.83
CA ARG A 209 -18.64 2.76 -10.42
C ARG A 209 -19.09 2.32 -9.03
N LEU A 210 -19.13 1.00 -8.80
CA LEU A 210 -19.50 0.43 -7.50
C LEU A 210 -18.56 0.90 -6.39
N ALA A 211 -17.24 0.82 -6.60
CA ALA A 211 -16.25 1.26 -5.63
C ALA A 211 -16.36 2.77 -5.32
N ALA A 212 -16.67 3.59 -6.32
CA ALA A 212 -16.93 5.01 -6.14
C ALA A 212 -18.19 5.28 -5.31
N ALA A 213 -19.27 4.53 -5.55
CA ALA A 213 -20.49 4.60 -4.74
C ALA A 213 -20.25 4.20 -3.29
N GLU A 214 -19.40 3.18 -3.04
CA GLU A 214 -19.03 2.81 -1.67
C GLU A 214 -18.30 3.93 -0.93
N ILE A 215 -17.35 4.63 -1.56
CA ILE A 215 -16.71 5.80 -0.94
C ILE A 215 -17.76 6.86 -0.58
N LEU A 216 -18.72 7.13 -1.46
CA LEU A 216 -19.77 8.11 -1.19
C LEU A 216 -20.64 7.72 0.01
N LEU A 217 -21.03 6.45 0.10
CA LEU A 217 -21.92 5.94 1.15
C LEU A 217 -21.20 5.75 2.51
N ASP A 218 -19.92 5.43 2.51
CA ASP A 218 -19.15 5.14 3.73
C ASP A 218 -18.62 6.42 4.41
N ASN A 219 -18.66 7.57 3.74
CA ASN A 219 -18.03 8.80 4.22
C ASN A 219 -19.00 9.96 4.32
N GLU A 220 -20.01 9.86 5.20
CA GLU A 220 -21.02 10.91 5.43
C GLU A 220 -21.71 11.34 4.11
N PRO A 221 -22.55 10.47 3.52
CA PRO A 221 -23.23 10.77 2.27
C PRO A 221 -24.19 11.95 2.45
N SER A 222 -24.25 12.85 1.46
CA SER A 222 -25.34 13.82 1.43
C SER A 222 -26.66 13.12 1.09
N PRO A 223 -27.82 13.69 1.49
CA PRO A 223 -29.12 13.16 1.07
C PRO A 223 -29.22 13.00 -0.45
N MET A 224 -28.61 13.91 -1.21
CA MET A 224 -28.60 13.86 -2.66
C MET A 224 -27.73 12.71 -3.21
N ASP A 225 -26.62 12.36 -2.54
CA ASP A 225 -25.82 11.20 -2.90
C ASP A 225 -26.64 9.92 -2.78
N VAL A 226 -27.36 9.77 -1.66
CA VAL A 226 -28.22 8.60 -1.43
C VAL A 226 -29.34 8.54 -2.48
N ILE A 227 -30.03 9.65 -2.74
CA ILE A 227 -31.10 9.71 -3.73
C ILE A 227 -30.59 9.34 -5.13
N ASN A 228 -29.49 9.95 -5.56
CA ASN A 228 -28.93 9.72 -6.90
C ASN A 228 -28.43 8.28 -7.08
N ILE A 229 -27.84 7.68 -6.02
CA ILE A 229 -27.44 6.28 -6.04
C ILE A 229 -28.67 5.37 -6.15
N LEU A 230 -29.72 5.61 -5.36
CA LEU A 230 -30.94 4.82 -5.41
C LEU A 230 -31.64 4.92 -6.78
N LEU A 231 -31.72 6.13 -7.36
CA LEU A 231 -32.29 6.32 -8.70
C LEU A 231 -31.51 5.54 -9.75
N ALA A 232 -30.17 5.56 -9.68
CA ALA A 232 -29.32 4.83 -10.61
C ALA A 232 -29.54 3.30 -10.53
N THR A 233 -29.94 2.74 -9.38
CA THR A 233 -30.17 1.29 -9.26
C THR A 233 -31.24 0.74 -10.20
N ASN A 234 -32.18 1.57 -10.67
CA ASN A 234 -33.20 1.17 -11.65
C ASN A 234 -32.64 0.84 -13.03
N GLU A 235 -31.46 1.38 -13.35
CA GLU A 235 -30.78 1.22 -14.64
C GLU A 235 -29.58 0.27 -14.55
N MET A 236 -29.33 -0.31 -13.37
CA MET A 236 -28.20 -1.20 -13.11
C MET A 236 -28.61 -2.67 -13.15
N GLU A 237 -27.62 -3.55 -13.32
CA GLU A 237 -27.82 -4.99 -13.22
C GLU A 237 -28.28 -5.38 -11.81
N ARG A 238 -29.11 -6.43 -11.73
CA ARG A 238 -29.79 -6.87 -10.51
C ARG A 238 -28.84 -7.02 -9.32
N GLU A 239 -27.67 -7.61 -9.53
CA GLU A 239 -26.69 -7.85 -8.46
C GLU A 239 -26.11 -6.54 -7.90
N THR A 240 -25.72 -5.61 -8.79
CA THR A 240 -25.18 -4.31 -8.39
C THR A 240 -26.25 -3.46 -7.71
N ALA A 241 -27.47 -3.44 -8.25
CA ALA A 241 -28.61 -2.78 -7.64
C ALA A 241 -28.91 -3.33 -6.23
N THR A 242 -28.95 -4.66 -6.08
CA THR A 242 -29.19 -5.32 -4.79
C THR A 242 -28.10 -4.98 -3.78
N PHE A 243 -26.82 -5.00 -4.19
CA PHE A 243 -25.71 -4.62 -3.33
C PHE A 243 -25.84 -3.18 -2.83
N LEU A 244 -26.08 -2.21 -3.73
CA LEU A 244 -26.20 -0.80 -3.37
C LEU A 244 -27.41 -0.55 -2.46
N LEU A 245 -28.54 -1.19 -2.71
CA LEU A 245 -29.72 -1.12 -1.84
C LEU A 245 -29.42 -1.61 -0.42
N LEU A 246 -28.75 -2.75 -0.29
CA LEU A 246 -28.34 -3.29 1.01
C LEU A 246 -27.33 -2.37 1.71
N LYS A 247 -26.38 -1.79 0.97
CA LYS A 247 -25.40 -0.85 1.51
C LYS A 247 -26.09 0.39 2.08
N VAL A 248 -27.00 1.02 1.32
CA VAL A 248 -27.80 2.17 1.78
C VAL A 248 -28.60 1.80 3.03
N GLN A 249 -29.26 0.64 3.05
CA GLN A 249 -30.02 0.17 4.22
C GLN A 249 -29.14 0.00 5.46
N ASN A 250 -27.91 -0.49 5.29
CA ASN A 250 -26.97 -0.66 6.40
C ASN A 250 -26.40 0.67 6.90
N SER A 251 -26.15 1.64 6.00
CA SER A 251 -25.66 2.98 6.37
C SER A 251 -26.70 3.84 7.10
N LEU A 252 -27.99 3.48 7.03
CA LEU A 252 -29.10 4.18 7.69
C LEU A 252 -29.52 3.56 9.04
N ARG A 253 -28.89 2.45 9.45
CA ARG A 253 -29.11 1.83 10.77
C ARG A 253 -28.14 2.38 11.81
#